data_AF-A0A929SFW6-F1
#
_entry.id   AF-A0A929SFW6-F1
#
_cell.length_a   1.000
_cell.length_b   1.000
_cell.length_c   1.000
_cell.angle_alpha   90.00
_cell.angle_beta   90.00
_cell.angle_gamma   90.00
#
_symmetry.space_group_name_H-M   'P 1'
#
loop_
_entity.id
_entity.type
_entity.pdbx_description
1 polymer ?
#
loop_
_entity_poly.entity_id
_entity_poly.type
_entity_poly.pdbx_seq_one_letter_code
_entity_poly.pdbx_strand_id
1 'polypeptide(L)'
;MRCVNCGAFSLRTICAACAANLAECRLSMRQVEGFSVFYYYGYSEIRELVLSKHHEYGAAVLARIASLSLAKFPLHLQREISANPQNYETFKTDGIFKFNAVPLDDDARSGYSHTAILARALKSELVEPKFHCLRAQNRVKYTGQSLEFRLKHKRNFKILT
;
A
#
# COMPACT_ATOMS: atom_id res chain seq x y z
N MET A 1 -10.14 7.92 -24.21
CA MET A 1 -10.30 6.98 -23.08
C MET A 1 -9.51 5.71 -23.39
N ARG A 2 -8.41 5.46 -22.69
CA ARG A 2 -7.53 4.29 -22.90
C ARG A 2 -7.10 3.72 -21.55
N CYS A 3 -6.92 2.40 -21.50
CA CYS A 3 -6.33 1.71 -20.37
C CYS A 3 -4.90 2.22 -20.15
N VAL A 4 -4.57 2.63 -18.92
CA VAL A 4 -3.22 3.09 -18.55
C VAL A 4 -2.20 1.95 -18.68
N ASN A 5 -2.63 0.69 -18.52
CA ASN A 5 -1.73 -0.46 -18.57
C ASN A 5 -1.37 -0.91 -20.00
N CYS A 6 -2.37 -1.02 -20.90
CA CYS A 6 -2.18 -1.62 -22.22
C CYS A 6 -2.54 -0.71 -23.41
N GLY A 7 -3.02 0.51 -23.17
CA GLY A 7 -3.42 1.45 -24.22
C GLY A 7 -4.71 1.13 -24.97
N ALA A 8 -5.31 -0.04 -24.74
CA ALA A 8 -6.59 -0.41 -25.37
C ALA A 8 -7.71 0.55 -25.00
N PHE A 9 -8.69 0.73 -25.88
CA PHE A 9 -9.87 1.56 -25.59
C PHE A 9 -10.59 1.03 -24.35
N SER A 10 -10.82 1.90 -23.38
CA SER A 10 -11.56 1.57 -22.17
C SER A 10 -12.05 2.83 -21.49
N LEU A 11 -13.28 2.80 -20.99
CA LEU A 11 -13.83 3.87 -20.16
C LEU A 11 -13.32 3.81 -18.70
N ARG A 12 -12.64 2.73 -18.32
CA ARG A 12 -12.00 2.56 -17.01
C ARG A 12 -10.52 2.91 -17.11
N THR A 13 -9.93 3.38 -16.02
CA THR A 13 -8.48 3.66 -15.92
C THR A 13 -7.64 2.41 -16.23
N ILE A 14 -8.10 1.24 -15.81
CA ILE A 14 -7.55 -0.08 -16.17
C ILE A 14 -8.69 -0.91 -16.77
N CYS A 15 -8.50 -1.43 -17.98
CA CYS A 15 -9.52 -2.22 -18.67
C CYS A 15 -9.79 -3.55 -17.95
N ALA A 16 -10.90 -4.21 -18.31
CA ALA A 16 -11.31 -5.46 -17.67
C ALA A 16 -10.25 -6.57 -17.80
N ALA A 17 -9.65 -6.74 -18.98
CA ALA A 17 -8.61 -7.74 -19.21
C ALA A 17 -7.36 -7.49 -18.34
N CYS A 18 -6.85 -6.25 -18.31
CA CYS A 18 -5.72 -5.92 -17.44
C CYS A 18 -6.08 -6.06 -15.95
N ALA A 19 -7.30 -5.72 -15.55
CA ALA A 19 -7.74 -5.88 -14.18
C ALA A 19 -7.84 -7.36 -13.78
N ALA A 20 -8.27 -8.24 -14.69
CA ALA A 20 -8.30 -9.68 -14.46
C ALA A 20 -6.88 -10.23 -14.24
N ASN A 21 -5.93 -9.90 -15.12
CA ASN A 21 -4.53 -10.31 -14.98
C ASN A 21 -3.91 -9.79 -13.67
N LEU A 22 -4.11 -8.51 -13.35
CA LEU A 22 -3.64 -7.93 -12.09
C LEU A 22 -4.29 -8.58 -10.87
N ALA A 23 -5.51 -9.09 -10.98
CA ALA A 23 -6.19 -9.79 -9.90
C ALA A 23 -5.64 -11.21 -9.65
N GLU A 24 -4.80 -11.78 -10.51
CA GLU A 24 -4.16 -13.08 -10.28
C GLU A 24 -2.97 -13.01 -9.29
N CYS A 25 -2.69 -11.82 -8.77
CA CYS A 25 -1.61 -11.55 -7.82
C CYS A 25 -1.69 -12.43 -6.55
N ARG A 26 -0.52 -12.79 -6.01
CA ARG A 26 -0.39 -13.63 -4.81
C ARG A 26 0.31 -12.89 -3.69
N LEU A 27 -0.17 -13.06 -2.46
CA LEU A 27 0.52 -12.55 -1.28
C LEU A 27 1.88 -13.24 -1.15
N SER A 28 2.93 -12.45 -1.14
CA SER A 28 4.31 -12.88 -0.92
C SER A 28 4.92 -12.08 0.22
N MET A 29 6.00 -12.62 0.81
CA MET A 29 6.71 -11.99 1.92
C MET A 29 8.21 -12.07 1.66
N ARG A 30 8.93 -11.01 2.05
CA ARG A 30 10.39 -11.01 2.12
C ARG A 30 10.85 -10.42 3.45
N GLN A 31 12.01 -10.86 3.93
CA GLN A 31 12.66 -10.26 5.08
C GLN A 31 13.60 -9.13 4.63
N VAL A 32 13.58 -8.02 5.35
CA VAL A 32 14.49 -6.89 5.18
C VAL A 32 14.95 -6.46 6.57
N GLU A 33 16.18 -6.80 6.97
CA GLU A 33 16.75 -6.41 8.27
C GLU A 33 15.84 -6.78 9.47
N GLY A 34 15.24 -7.98 9.44
CA GLY A 34 14.30 -8.44 10.47
C GLY A 34 12.88 -7.89 10.35
N PHE A 35 12.60 -7.09 9.32
CA PHE A 35 11.26 -6.58 9.01
C PHE A 35 10.60 -7.41 7.89
N SER A 36 9.40 -7.93 8.18
CA SER A 36 8.56 -8.64 7.22
C SER A 36 7.89 -7.66 6.26
N VAL A 37 8.24 -7.71 4.99
CA VAL A 37 7.60 -6.92 3.92
C VAL A 37 6.68 -7.82 3.11
N PHE A 38 5.38 -7.57 3.22
CA PHE A 38 4.34 -8.22 2.43
C PHE A 38 4.06 -7.44 1.14
N TYR A 39 3.87 -8.16 0.04
CA TYR A 39 3.58 -7.57 -1.27
C TYR A 39 2.76 -8.53 -2.14
N TYR A 40 2.04 -7.96 -3.11
CA TYR A 40 1.26 -8.70 -4.11
C TYR A 40 1.89 -8.72 -5.49
N TYR A 41 2.75 -7.74 -5.77
CA TYR A 41 3.43 -7.57 -7.05
C TYR A 41 4.90 -7.27 -6.80
N GLY A 42 5.77 -7.87 -7.60
CA GLY A 42 7.11 -7.37 -7.83
C GLY A 42 7.06 -5.98 -8.46
N TYR A 43 8.02 -5.12 -8.10
CA TYR A 43 8.06 -3.75 -8.62
C TYR A 43 8.12 -3.71 -10.15
N SER A 44 8.82 -4.65 -10.79
CA SER A 44 8.92 -4.76 -12.25
C SER A 44 7.58 -5.02 -12.94
N GLU A 45 6.64 -5.70 -12.27
CA GLU A 45 5.35 -6.08 -12.84
C GLU A 45 4.38 -4.89 -12.95
N ILE A 46 4.46 -3.96 -11.99
CA ILE A 46 3.54 -2.82 -11.89
C ILE A 46 4.26 -1.47 -11.98
N ARG A 47 5.51 -1.45 -12.44
CA ARG A 47 6.37 -0.25 -12.44
C ARG A 47 5.66 0.96 -13.05
N GLU A 48 5.14 0.80 -14.26
CA GLU A 48 4.47 1.89 -14.99
C GLU A 48 3.20 2.36 -14.28
N LEU A 49 2.44 1.44 -13.70
CA LEU A 49 1.25 1.76 -12.89
C LEU A 49 1.63 2.50 -11.60
N VAL A 50 2.73 2.14 -10.95
CA VAL A 50 3.23 2.84 -9.75
C VAL A 50 3.79 4.22 -10.11
N LEU A 51 4.44 4.36 -11.27
CA LEU A 51 4.97 5.66 -11.74
C LEU A 51 3.85 6.64 -12.13
N SER A 52 2.63 6.14 -12.40
CA SER A 52 1.44 7.00 -12.57
C SER A 52 1.19 7.95 -11.39
N LYS A 53 1.77 7.68 -10.22
CA LYS A 53 1.71 8.50 -9.01
C LYS A 53 2.19 9.95 -9.19
N HIS A 54 2.92 10.22 -10.28
CA HIS A 54 3.39 11.55 -10.67
C HIS A 54 2.42 12.28 -11.62
N HIS A 55 1.28 11.66 -11.94
CA HIS A 55 0.23 12.22 -12.78
C HIS A 55 -1.07 12.40 -11.98
N GLU A 56 -1.93 13.29 -12.48
CA GLU A 56 -3.25 13.58 -11.88
C GLU A 56 -4.15 12.33 -11.82
N TYR A 57 -4.09 11.49 -12.86
CA TYR A 57 -4.87 10.24 -12.92
C TYR A 57 -4.32 9.12 -12.03
N GLY A 58 -3.15 9.30 -11.42
CA GLY A 58 -2.49 8.25 -10.63
C GLY A 58 -3.28 7.85 -9.39
N ALA A 59 -4.11 8.73 -8.84
CA ALA A 59 -5.00 8.40 -7.72
C ALA A 59 -5.95 7.24 -8.09
N ALA A 60 -6.54 7.30 -9.29
CA ALA A 60 -7.44 6.28 -9.81
C ALA A 60 -6.69 4.97 -10.13
N VAL A 61 -5.47 5.07 -10.66
CA VAL A 61 -4.61 3.90 -10.92
C VAL A 61 -4.27 3.19 -9.61
N LEU A 62 -3.76 3.92 -8.61
CA LEU A 62 -3.39 3.37 -7.30
C LEU A 62 -4.60 2.76 -6.58
N ALA A 63 -5.74 3.44 -6.60
CA ALA A 63 -6.97 2.90 -6.02
C ALA A 63 -7.40 1.60 -6.72
N ARG A 64 -7.28 1.55 -8.06
CA ARG A 64 -7.65 0.36 -8.82
C ARG A 64 -6.72 -0.81 -8.52
N ILE A 65 -5.40 -0.64 -8.57
CA ILE A 65 -4.46 -1.74 -8.26
C ILE A 65 -4.60 -2.20 -6.81
N ALA A 66 -4.82 -1.28 -5.87
CA ALA A 66 -5.03 -1.61 -4.46
C ALA A 66 -6.31 -2.40 -4.25
N SER A 67 -7.40 -2.07 -4.95
CA SER A 67 -8.64 -2.85 -4.91
C SER A 67 -8.49 -4.28 -5.46
N LEU A 68 -7.55 -4.50 -6.38
CA LEU A 68 -7.29 -5.83 -6.97
C LEU A 68 -6.32 -6.67 -6.13
N SER A 69 -5.57 -6.04 -5.22
CA SER A 69 -4.50 -6.66 -4.44
C SER A 69 -4.70 -6.50 -2.93
N LEU A 70 -4.36 -5.34 -2.37
CA LEU A 70 -4.39 -5.05 -0.93
C LEU A 70 -5.74 -5.33 -0.28
N ALA A 71 -6.85 -5.16 -1.00
CA ALA A 71 -8.18 -5.51 -0.50
C ALA A 71 -8.34 -6.99 -0.10
N LYS A 72 -7.47 -7.87 -0.60
CA LYS A 72 -7.42 -9.30 -0.24
C LYS A 72 -6.67 -9.55 1.08
N PHE A 73 -5.83 -8.62 1.52
CA PHE A 73 -4.94 -8.83 2.67
C PHE A 73 -5.68 -9.15 3.97
N PRO A 74 -6.79 -8.47 4.33
CA PRO A 74 -7.51 -8.81 5.55
C PRO A 74 -8.01 -10.26 5.60
N LEU A 75 -8.37 -10.83 4.45
CA LEU A 75 -8.77 -12.24 4.37
C LEU A 75 -7.59 -13.18 4.64
N HIS A 76 -6.40 -12.87 4.12
CA HIS A 76 -5.20 -13.64 4.43
C HIS A 76 -4.82 -13.52 5.92
N LEU A 77 -4.88 -12.31 6.47
CA LEU A 77 -4.61 -12.07 7.89
C LEU A 77 -5.61 -12.83 8.77
N GLN A 78 -6.90 -12.81 8.43
CA GLN A 78 -7.92 -13.57 9.16
C GLN A 78 -7.62 -15.08 9.16
N ARG A 79 -7.23 -15.65 8.00
CA ARG A 79 -6.85 -17.07 7.90
C ARG A 79 -5.63 -17.40 8.75
N GLU A 80 -4.63 -16.52 8.74
CA GLU A 80 -3.41 -16.68 9.53
C GLU A 80 -3.70 -16.63 11.03
N ILE A 81 -4.53 -15.68 11.48
CA ILE A 81 -4.97 -15.61 12.88
C ILE A 81 -5.77 -16.86 13.27
N SER A 82 -6.65 -17.34 12.40
CA SER A 82 -7.41 -18.57 12.68
C SER A 82 -6.53 -19.82 12.77
N ALA A 83 -5.43 -19.88 12.00
CA ALA A 83 -4.47 -20.98 12.05
C ALA A 83 -3.51 -20.89 13.25
N ASN A 84 -3.13 -19.67 13.66
CA ASN A 84 -2.12 -19.40 14.68
C ASN A 84 -2.56 -18.32 15.69
N PRO A 85 -3.70 -18.47 16.38
CA PRO A 85 -4.28 -17.41 17.21
C PRO A 85 -3.36 -16.91 18.32
N GLN A 86 -2.57 -17.80 18.91
CA GLN A 86 -1.60 -17.51 19.96
C GLN A 86 -0.57 -16.44 19.58
N ASN A 87 -0.26 -16.30 18.28
CA ASN A 87 0.70 -15.30 17.79
C ASN A 87 0.12 -13.87 17.78
N TYR A 88 -1.20 -13.73 17.95
CA TYR A 88 -1.91 -12.47 17.75
C TYR A 88 -2.73 -12.02 18.96
N GLU A 89 -2.69 -12.74 20.09
CA GLU A 89 -3.49 -12.43 21.28
C GLU A 89 -3.26 -10.99 21.80
N THR A 90 -2.07 -10.43 21.63
CA THR A 90 -1.78 -9.03 22.00
C THR A 90 -2.54 -7.99 21.18
N PHE A 91 -3.11 -8.38 20.03
CA PHE A 91 -3.92 -7.52 19.15
C PHE A 91 -5.42 -7.71 19.35
N LYS A 92 -5.83 -8.50 20.34
CA LYS A 92 -7.23 -8.75 20.68
C LYS A 92 -7.72 -7.72 21.68
N THR A 93 -8.76 -6.97 21.32
CA THR A 93 -9.40 -5.96 22.17
C THR A 93 -10.89 -6.27 22.22
N ASP A 94 -11.48 -6.36 23.42
CA ASP A 94 -12.90 -6.69 23.63
C ASP A 94 -13.34 -7.98 22.89
N GLY A 95 -12.45 -8.98 22.85
CA GLY A 95 -12.71 -10.26 22.19
C GLY A 95 -12.54 -10.26 20.67
N ILE A 96 -12.22 -9.12 20.06
CA ILE A 96 -12.08 -8.94 18.61
C ILE A 96 -10.64 -8.58 18.26
N PHE A 97 -10.07 -9.22 17.24
CA PHE A 97 -8.77 -8.83 16.71
C PHE A 97 -8.88 -7.50 15.93
N LYS A 98 -7.98 -6.55 16.21
CA LYS A 98 -7.94 -5.24 15.52
C LYS A 98 -6.51 -4.85 15.20
N PHE A 99 -6.29 -4.41 13.96
CA PHE A 99 -4.98 -3.98 13.46
C PHE A 99 -5.05 -2.60 12.84
N ASN A 100 -4.03 -1.78 13.06
CA ASN A 100 -3.93 -0.47 12.42
C ASN A 100 -3.11 -0.55 11.13
N ALA A 101 -3.66 -0.05 10.03
CA ALA A 101 -2.91 0.24 8.82
C ALA A 101 -2.45 1.71 8.87
N VAL A 102 -1.16 1.93 9.12
CA VAL A 102 -0.58 3.28 9.26
C VAL A 102 0.16 3.66 7.95
N PRO A 103 -0.40 4.55 7.13
CA PRO A 103 0.29 5.03 5.93
C PRO A 103 1.44 5.98 6.32
N LEU A 104 2.60 5.77 5.71
CA LEU A 104 3.79 6.61 5.93
C LEU A 104 3.65 7.93 5.16
N ASP A 105 3.84 9.08 5.85
CA ASP A 105 3.84 10.44 5.27
C ASP A 105 2.70 10.65 4.27
N ASP A 106 1.47 10.38 4.72
CA ASP A 106 0.27 10.33 3.90
C ASP A 106 -0.27 11.71 3.48
N ASP A 107 0.62 12.64 3.14
CA ASP A 107 0.30 14.01 2.85
C ASP A 107 -0.24 14.16 1.42
N ALA A 108 -1.30 14.94 1.25
CA ALA A 108 -1.94 15.19 -0.04
C ALA A 108 -1.40 16.45 -0.75
N ARG A 109 -0.27 17.02 -0.30
CA ARG A 109 0.38 18.20 -0.90
C ARG A 109 0.55 18.17 -2.43
N SER A 110 0.60 16.99 -3.05
CA SER A 110 0.70 16.82 -4.51
C SER A 110 -0.62 16.39 -5.16
N GLY A 111 -1.75 16.79 -4.57
CA GLY A 111 -3.11 16.51 -5.04
C GLY A 111 -3.77 15.32 -4.36
N TYR A 112 -3.01 14.27 -4.04
CA TYR A 112 -3.48 13.11 -3.31
C TYR A 112 -2.34 12.39 -2.59
N SER A 113 -2.68 11.60 -1.58
CA SER A 113 -1.73 10.79 -0.83
C SER A 113 -1.70 9.36 -1.35
N HIS A 114 -0.54 8.92 -1.84
CA HIS A 114 -0.34 7.57 -2.37
C HIS A 114 -0.55 6.53 -1.28
N THR A 115 0.10 6.72 -0.13
CA THR A 115 0.05 5.78 1.00
C THR A 115 -1.33 5.75 1.65
N ALA A 116 -2.06 6.87 1.69
CA ALA A 116 -3.45 6.88 2.17
C ALA A 116 -4.38 6.05 1.27
N ILE A 117 -4.23 6.14 -0.06
CA ILE A 117 -5.03 5.34 -1.00
C ILE A 117 -4.78 3.85 -0.79
N LEU A 118 -3.51 3.46 -0.65
CA LEU A 118 -3.14 2.06 -0.40
C LEU A 118 -3.65 1.56 0.96
N ALA A 119 -3.48 2.34 2.03
CA ALA A 119 -3.96 1.98 3.36
C ALA A 119 -5.48 1.87 3.40
N ARG A 120 -6.21 2.73 2.68
CA ARG A 120 -7.68 2.66 2.58
C ARG A 120 -8.17 1.34 2.02
N ALA A 121 -7.45 0.77 1.05
CA ALA A 121 -7.81 -0.51 0.46
C ALA A 121 -7.71 -1.69 1.45
N LEU A 122 -6.95 -1.55 2.54
CA LEU A 122 -6.86 -2.56 3.60
C LEU A 122 -8.06 -2.53 4.56
N LYS A 123 -8.92 -1.52 4.49
CA LYS A 123 -10.04 -1.35 5.44
C LYS A 123 -10.93 -2.60 5.46
N SER A 124 -11.16 -3.12 6.65
CA SER A 124 -12.08 -4.22 6.93
C SER A 124 -12.49 -4.18 8.40
N GLU A 125 -13.31 -5.13 8.86
CA GLU A 125 -13.58 -5.29 10.29
C GLU A 125 -12.32 -5.58 11.12
N LEU A 126 -11.30 -6.20 10.50
CA LEU A 126 -10.05 -6.59 11.15
C LEU A 126 -8.99 -5.48 11.12
N VAL A 127 -8.98 -4.66 10.06
CA VAL A 127 -7.92 -3.68 9.79
C VAL A 127 -8.51 -2.29 9.63
N GLU A 128 -8.07 -1.37 10.47
CA GLU A 128 -8.48 0.03 10.47
C GLU A 128 -7.35 0.93 9.95
N PRO A 129 -7.54 1.66 8.84
CA PRO A 129 -6.58 2.67 8.40
C PRO A 129 -6.55 3.88 9.35
N LYS A 130 -5.36 4.22 9.86
CA LYS A 130 -5.15 5.39 10.73
C LYS A 130 -4.39 6.48 9.95
N PHE A 131 -5.13 7.38 9.32
CA PHE A 131 -4.57 8.46 8.52
C PHE A 131 -3.97 9.57 9.39
N HIS A 132 -3.05 10.35 8.83
CA HIS A 132 -2.41 11.49 9.48
C HIS A 132 -1.57 11.15 10.73
N CYS A 133 -1.39 9.87 11.09
CA CYS A 133 -0.72 9.50 12.33
C CYS A 133 0.81 9.51 12.25
N LEU A 134 1.42 9.41 11.06
CA LEU A 134 2.89 9.30 10.93
C LEU A 134 3.44 10.20 9.83
N ARG A 135 4.18 11.25 10.23
CA ARG A 135 4.71 12.28 9.30
C ARG A 135 6.22 12.31 9.27
N ALA A 136 6.78 12.39 8.06
CA ALA A 136 8.21 12.64 7.89
C ALA A 136 8.55 14.07 8.35
N GLN A 137 9.57 14.19 9.20
CA GLN A 137 10.08 15.51 9.62
C GLN A 137 11.08 16.06 8.61
N ASN A 138 11.83 15.19 7.93
CA ASN A 138 12.74 15.57 6.85
C ASN A 138 12.12 15.35 5.47
N ARG A 139 11.98 16.45 4.70
CA ARG A 139 11.31 16.49 3.39
C ARG A 139 12.26 16.35 2.20
N VAL A 140 13.53 16.01 2.41
CA VAL A 140 14.51 15.79 1.33
C VAL A 140 13.99 14.76 0.31
N LYS A 141 14.16 15.07 -0.99
CA LYS A 141 13.73 14.17 -2.08
C LYS A 141 14.69 12.99 -2.18
N TYR A 142 14.18 11.76 -2.06
CA TYR A 142 14.99 10.53 -2.15
C TYR A 142 15.14 10.01 -3.58
N THR A 143 14.23 10.39 -4.48
CA THR A 143 14.27 9.98 -5.89
C THR A 143 15.56 10.49 -6.54
N GLY A 144 16.31 9.58 -7.16
CA GLY A 144 17.62 9.89 -7.78
C GLY A 144 18.80 9.94 -6.81
N GLN A 145 18.57 9.82 -5.50
CA GLN A 145 19.65 9.87 -4.50
C GLN A 145 20.23 8.50 -4.20
N SER A 146 21.53 8.46 -3.84
CA SER A 146 22.25 7.25 -3.44
C SER A 146 21.75 6.66 -2.11
N LEU A 147 22.10 5.40 -1.83
CA LEU A 147 21.80 4.77 -0.54
C LEU A 147 22.46 5.52 0.63
N GLU A 148 23.75 5.85 0.47
CA GLU A 148 24.51 6.60 1.47
C GLU A 148 23.83 7.94 1.82
N PHE A 149 23.37 8.68 0.81
CA PHE A 149 22.64 9.92 1.02
C PHE A 149 21.35 9.71 1.82
N ARG A 150 20.56 8.67 1.49
CA ARG A 150 19.30 8.36 2.19
C ARG A 150 19.51 7.92 3.64
N LEU A 151 20.62 7.24 3.93
CA LEU A 151 21.00 6.85 5.29
C LEU A 151 21.43 8.05 6.13
N LYS A 152 22.14 9.01 5.54
CA LYS A 152 22.53 10.27 6.20
C LYS A 152 21.35 11.21 6.43
N HIS A 153 20.36 11.22 5.52
CA HIS A 153 19.22 12.15 5.56
C HIS A 153 17.90 11.46 5.91
N LYS A 154 17.85 10.71 7.02
CA LYS A 154 16.66 9.96 7.46
C LYS A 154 15.40 10.84 7.53
N ARG A 155 14.24 10.23 7.24
CA ARG A 155 12.91 10.87 7.30
C ARG A 155 12.51 11.33 8.70
N ASN A 156 13.07 10.69 9.74
CA ASN A 156 12.81 10.98 11.15
C ASN A 156 11.31 11.09 11.44
N PHE A 157 10.55 10.03 11.15
CA PHE A 157 9.10 10.06 11.29
C PHE A 157 8.68 10.41 12.72
N LYS A 158 7.63 11.23 12.84
CA LYS A 158 6.99 11.58 14.11
C LYS A 158 5.56 11.07 14.11
N ILE A 159 5.16 10.47 15.23
CA ILE A 159 3.77 10.14 15.50
C ILE A 159 3.04 11.44 15.84
N LEU A 160 2.00 11.75 15.09
CA LEU A 160 1.08 12.83 15.40
C LEU A 160 -0.10 12.21 16.15
N THR A 161 -0.09 12.39 17.47
CA THR A 161 -1.22 12.07 18.36
C THR A 161 -2.34 13.06 18.18
#